data_AF-A0A946ANJ5-F1
#
_entry.id   AF-A0A946ANJ5-F1
#
_cell.length_a   1.000
_cell.length_b   1.000
_cell.length_c   1.000
_cell.angle_alpha   90.00
_cell.angle_beta   90.00
_cell.angle_gamma   90.00
#
_symmetry.space_group_name_H-M   'P 1'
#
loop_
_entity.id
_entity.type
_entity.pdbx_description
1 polymer ?
#
loop_
_entity_poly.entity_id
_entity_poly.type
_entity_poly.pdbx_seq_one_letter_code
_entity_poly.pdbx_strand_id
1 'polypeptide(L)'
;MYKPILKFLCVIAIVSTPISAPPSMAQEDESDPGEGMRDCIRLRTVRRTEVLNDLNILFHMVGSTVYHNILPRRCSGLAREDRFSYKSSIGQLCRQDMIRVLYNDPFGLSEGNSCRLGAFHKITKEDALALKEGTHQRPRSNPLPMPTPEEVGADDDETSEESRR
;
A
#
# COMPACT_ATOMS: atom_id res chain seq x y z
N MET A 1 -4.54 14.60 59.71
CA MET A 1 -3.09 14.28 59.76
C MET A 1 -2.90 13.06 60.65
N TYR A 2 -2.99 11.84 60.07
CA TYR A 2 -2.64 10.56 60.70
C TYR A 2 -2.58 9.48 59.61
N LYS A 3 -1.37 8.95 59.35
CA LYS A 3 -1.15 7.58 58.82
C LYS A 3 -1.75 6.59 59.84
N PRO A 4 -2.16 5.33 59.52
CA PRO A 4 -1.32 4.35 58.79
C PRO A 4 -2.04 3.11 58.19
N ILE A 5 -1.75 2.64 56.96
CA ILE A 5 -2.16 1.25 56.55
C ILE A 5 -1.06 0.69 55.62
N LEU A 6 -0.10 -0.08 56.14
CA LEU A 6 -0.15 -1.51 56.49
C LEU A 6 0.36 -2.33 55.30
N LYS A 7 1.63 -2.74 55.44
CA LYS A 7 2.33 -3.71 54.61
C LYS A 7 1.51 -5.00 54.56
N PHE A 8 0.95 -5.33 53.41
CA PHE A 8 0.51 -6.69 53.10
C PHE A 8 1.53 -7.32 52.15
N LEU A 9 2.47 -8.04 52.75
CA LEU A 9 3.20 -9.12 52.13
C LEU A 9 2.20 -10.24 51.80
N CYS A 10 1.82 -10.39 50.54
CA CYS A 10 1.14 -11.58 50.03
C CYS A 10 2.13 -12.39 49.20
N VAL A 11 2.70 -13.39 49.88
CA VAL A 11 2.93 -14.78 49.44
C VAL A 11 2.99 -14.98 47.91
N ILE A 12 4.21 -15.22 47.42
CA ILE A 12 4.48 -15.74 46.07
C ILE A 12 4.07 -17.23 46.07
N ALA A 13 2.86 -17.51 45.59
CA ALA A 13 2.48 -18.86 45.17
C ALA A 13 2.91 -19.01 43.70
N ILE A 14 3.92 -19.84 43.46
CA ILE A 14 4.37 -20.22 42.11
C ILE A 14 3.30 -21.14 41.53
N VAL A 15 2.34 -20.57 40.81
CA VAL A 15 1.41 -21.32 39.97
C VAL A 15 2.06 -21.45 38.60
N SER A 16 2.53 -22.65 38.26
CA SER A 16 3.05 -22.99 36.93
C SER A 16 1.89 -23.05 35.93
N THR A 17 1.59 -21.94 35.26
CA THR A 17 0.69 -21.91 34.10
C THR A 17 1.46 -22.32 32.84
N PRO A 18 0.99 -23.30 32.05
CA PRO A 18 1.60 -23.60 30.76
C PRO A 18 1.43 -22.39 29.82
N ILE A 19 2.54 -21.90 29.28
CA ILE A 19 2.56 -20.87 28.23
C ILE A 19 2.02 -21.53 26.96
N SER A 20 0.74 -21.30 26.68
CA SER A 20 0.17 -21.61 25.37
C SER A 20 0.55 -20.48 24.42
N ALA A 21 1.43 -20.75 23.46
CA ALA A 21 1.79 -19.80 22.42
C ALA A 21 0.55 -19.54 21.54
N PRO A 22 0.14 -18.28 21.32
CA PRO A 22 -0.94 -18.00 20.40
C PRO A 22 -0.49 -18.36 18.97
N PRO A 23 -1.39 -18.89 18.12
CA PRO A 23 -1.09 -19.09 16.70
C PRO A 23 -0.78 -17.74 16.06
N SER A 24 0.36 -17.67 15.36
CA SER A 24 0.72 -16.55 14.50
C SER A 24 -0.29 -16.48 13.37
N MET A 25 -1.32 -15.62 13.50
CA MET A 25 -2.19 -15.26 12.40
C MET A 25 -1.41 -14.35 11.45
N ALA A 26 -0.66 -14.95 10.53
CA ALA A 26 -0.34 -14.29 9.27
C ALA A 26 -1.65 -14.20 8.48
N GLN A 27 -2.43 -13.16 8.75
CA GLN A 27 -3.60 -12.85 7.96
C GLN A 27 -3.09 -12.08 6.74
N GLU A 28 -2.81 -12.82 5.67
CA GLU A 28 -2.68 -12.25 4.34
C GLU A 28 -4.04 -11.64 4.00
N ASP A 29 -4.18 -10.33 4.23
CA ASP A 29 -5.29 -9.53 3.74
C ASP A 29 -5.10 -9.40 2.23
N GLU A 30 -5.34 -10.50 1.51
CA GLU A 30 -5.46 -10.54 0.06
C GLU A 30 -6.69 -9.68 -0.29
N SER A 31 -6.46 -8.38 -0.43
CA SER A 31 -7.51 -7.43 -0.73
C SER A 31 -8.18 -7.78 -2.06
N ASP A 32 -9.44 -8.23 -2.01
CA ASP A 32 -10.27 -8.50 -3.19
C ASP A 32 -10.26 -7.27 -4.13
N PRO A 33 -9.79 -7.40 -5.39
CA PRO A 33 -9.70 -6.29 -6.34
C PRO A 33 -11.07 -5.66 -6.67
N GLY A 34 -12.18 -6.38 -6.43
CA GLY A 34 -13.53 -5.98 -6.79
C GLY A 34 -14.23 -5.05 -5.80
N GLU A 35 -14.13 -5.32 -4.50
CA GLU A 35 -14.87 -4.56 -3.48
C GLU A 35 -14.23 -3.19 -3.12
N GLY A 36 -12.97 -3.00 -3.52
CA GLY A 36 -12.15 -1.84 -3.20
C GLY A 36 -12.17 -0.68 -4.20
N MET A 37 -12.59 -0.89 -5.45
CA MET A 37 -12.47 0.13 -6.51
C MET A 37 -13.65 1.12 -6.50
N ARG A 38 -13.36 2.42 -6.61
CA ARG A 38 -14.34 3.50 -6.69
C ARG A 38 -14.02 4.43 -7.86
N ASP A 39 -15.05 4.89 -8.56
CA ASP A 39 -14.89 5.93 -9.59
C ASP A 39 -14.73 7.33 -8.98
N CYS A 40 -15.32 7.57 -7.80
CA CYS A 40 -15.28 8.88 -7.15
C CYS A 40 -15.08 8.75 -5.63
N ILE A 41 -14.30 9.68 -5.06
CA ILE A 41 -14.13 9.85 -3.62
C ILE A 41 -14.73 11.18 -3.15
N ARG A 42 -15.22 11.26 -1.92
CA ARG A 42 -15.78 12.50 -1.37
C ARG A 42 -14.65 13.43 -0.92
N LEU A 43 -14.60 14.64 -1.45
CA LEU A 43 -13.53 15.60 -1.14
C LEU A 43 -13.50 15.99 0.34
N ARG A 44 -14.66 16.13 0.98
CA ARG A 44 -14.77 16.50 2.40
C ARG A 44 -14.13 15.48 3.36
N THR A 45 -13.94 14.25 2.91
CA THR A 45 -13.31 13.20 3.72
C THR A 45 -11.85 13.00 3.38
N VAL A 46 -11.29 13.70 2.39
CA VAL A 46 -9.85 13.67 2.10
C VAL A 46 -9.13 14.46 3.18
N ARG A 47 -8.13 13.85 3.82
CA ARG A 47 -7.29 14.47 4.86
C ARG A 47 -5.97 14.98 4.32
N ARG A 48 -5.34 14.18 3.47
CA ARG A 48 -4.10 14.53 2.77
C ARG A 48 -3.97 13.71 1.50
N THR A 49 -3.18 14.22 0.59
CA THR A 49 -2.72 13.52 -0.61
C THR A 49 -1.22 13.37 -0.53
N GLU A 50 -0.70 12.27 -1.06
CA GLU A 50 0.74 11.98 -1.09
C GLU A 50 1.09 11.49 -2.48
N VAL A 51 1.98 12.20 -3.18
CA VAL A 51 2.44 11.79 -4.50
C VAL A 51 3.60 10.82 -4.32
N LEU A 52 3.44 9.59 -4.80
CA LEU A 52 4.52 8.59 -4.77
C LEU A 52 5.46 8.77 -5.97
N ASN A 53 4.89 9.05 -7.15
CA ASN A 53 5.62 9.35 -8.37
C ASN A 53 4.68 10.00 -9.41
N ASP A 54 5.16 10.23 -10.64
CA ASP A 54 4.38 10.86 -11.72
C ASP A 54 3.16 10.06 -12.21
N LEU A 55 2.88 8.88 -11.64
CA LEU A 55 1.75 8.01 -11.98
C LEU A 55 0.88 7.64 -10.78
N ASN A 56 1.39 7.76 -9.55
CA ASN A 56 0.78 7.14 -8.39
C ASN A 56 0.55 8.18 -7.29
N ILE A 57 -0.70 8.32 -6.86
CA ILE A 57 -1.11 9.26 -5.82
C ILE A 57 -1.89 8.47 -4.76
N LEU A 58 -1.57 8.68 -3.49
CA LEU A 58 -2.35 8.18 -2.36
C LEU A 58 -3.26 9.28 -1.83
N PHE A 59 -4.53 8.92 -1.61
CA PHE A 59 -5.54 9.75 -0.97
C PHE A 59 -5.86 9.15 0.40
N HIS A 60 -5.43 9.85 1.46
CA HIS A 60 -5.68 9.45 2.84
C HIS A 60 -7.01 10.04 3.30
N MET A 61 -7.95 9.18 3.65
CA MET A 61 -9.31 9.57 4.01
C MET A 61 -9.51 9.62 5.54
N VAL A 62 -10.62 10.23 5.97
CA VAL A 62 -11.15 10.06 7.32
C VAL A 62 -11.37 8.57 7.60
N GLY A 63 -11.08 8.13 8.83
CA GLY A 63 -11.34 6.75 9.23
C GLY A 63 -10.32 5.74 8.73
N SER A 64 -9.04 6.14 8.59
CA SER A 64 -7.92 5.25 8.25
C SER A 64 -7.98 4.58 6.87
N THR A 65 -8.94 4.95 6.01
CA THR A 65 -9.04 4.42 4.65
C THR A 65 -8.04 5.13 3.74
N VAL A 66 -7.32 4.37 2.91
CA VAL A 66 -6.40 4.89 1.90
C VAL A 66 -6.86 4.44 0.52
N TYR A 67 -6.89 5.38 -0.42
CA TYR A 67 -7.13 5.08 -1.83
C TYR A 67 -5.87 5.35 -2.65
N HIS A 68 -5.46 4.36 -3.43
CA HIS A 68 -4.43 4.50 -4.45
C HIS A 68 -5.08 4.87 -5.78
N ASN A 69 -4.64 5.99 -6.35
CA ASN A 69 -5.04 6.45 -7.67
C ASN A 69 -3.87 6.30 -8.64
N ILE A 70 -4.05 5.48 -9.67
CA ILE A 70 -3.06 5.27 -10.73
C ILE A 70 -3.49 6.10 -11.93
N LEU A 71 -2.70 7.12 -12.28
CA LEU A 71 -2.98 7.96 -13.43
C LEU A 71 -2.87 7.16 -14.73
N PRO A 72 -3.79 7.34 -15.70
CA PRO A 72 -3.76 6.62 -16.97
C PRO A 72 -2.56 7.00 -17.86
N ARG A 73 -1.92 8.15 -17.57
CA ARG A 73 -0.72 8.65 -18.26
C ARG A 73 0.16 9.32 -17.24
N ARG A 74 1.48 9.29 -17.47
CA ARG A 74 2.47 9.96 -16.64
C ARG A 74 2.20 11.47 -16.62
N CYS A 75 2.20 12.05 -15.43
CA CYS A 75 2.00 13.47 -15.17
C CYS A 75 3.33 14.15 -14.87
N SER A 76 3.99 14.69 -15.89
CA SER A 76 5.31 15.29 -15.75
C SER A 76 5.33 16.40 -14.70
N GLY A 77 6.31 16.33 -13.80
CA GLY A 77 6.54 17.30 -12.72
C GLY A 77 5.79 16.98 -11.43
N LEU A 78 4.83 16.06 -11.44
CA LEU A 78 4.00 15.76 -10.27
C LEU A 78 4.83 15.25 -9.08
N ALA A 79 5.75 14.31 -9.31
CA ALA A 79 6.60 13.77 -8.24
C ALA A 79 7.60 14.80 -7.70
N ARG A 80 8.03 15.73 -8.55
CA ARG A 80 9.01 16.76 -8.19
C ARG A 80 8.37 17.84 -7.33
N GLU A 81 7.18 18.29 -7.70
CA GLU A 81 6.47 19.35 -6.99
C GLU A 81 5.69 18.84 -5.77
N ASP A 82 5.32 17.55 -5.75
CA ASP A 82 4.49 16.90 -4.71
C ASP A 82 3.24 17.72 -4.36
N ARG A 83 2.70 18.42 -5.36
CA ARG A 83 1.59 19.35 -5.17
C ARG A 83 0.83 19.57 -6.47
N PHE A 84 -0.49 19.60 -6.36
CA PHE A 84 -1.39 19.80 -7.48
C PHE A 84 -2.70 20.47 -7.01
N SER A 85 -3.36 21.18 -7.91
CA SER A 85 -4.72 21.66 -7.75
C SER A 85 -5.70 20.72 -8.43
N TYR A 86 -6.96 20.77 -8.01
CA TYR A 86 -8.08 20.11 -8.67
C TYR A 86 -9.32 20.98 -8.52
N LYS A 87 -10.27 20.81 -9.46
CA LYS A 87 -11.57 21.48 -9.41
C LYS A 87 -12.65 20.40 -9.48
N SER A 88 -13.65 20.52 -8.61
CA SER A 88 -14.80 19.61 -8.57
C SER A 88 -16.09 20.42 -8.57
N SER A 89 -17.05 20.03 -9.41
CA SER A 89 -18.37 20.65 -9.50
C SER A 89 -19.39 20.07 -8.51
N ILE A 90 -19.15 18.87 -7.96
CA ILE A 90 -20.13 18.10 -7.18
C ILE A 90 -19.62 17.70 -5.78
N GLY A 91 -18.49 18.26 -5.33
CA GLY A 91 -17.90 17.94 -4.02
C GLY A 91 -17.27 16.54 -3.92
N GLN A 92 -17.06 15.90 -5.07
CA GLN A 92 -16.38 14.61 -5.22
C GLN A 92 -15.23 14.75 -6.20
N LEU A 93 -14.18 13.95 -6.03
CA LEU A 93 -13.09 13.83 -6.99
C LEU A 93 -13.25 12.49 -7.69
N CYS A 94 -13.44 12.54 -9.00
CA CYS A 94 -13.76 11.39 -9.83
C CYS A 94 -12.60 11.04 -10.77
N ARG A 95 -12.60 9.79 -11.25
CA ARG A 95 -11.61 9.23 -12.18
C ARG A 95 -11.39 10.07 -13.43
N GLN A 96 -12.38 10.82 -13.88
CA GLN A 96 -12.27 11.64 -15.10
C GLN A 96 -11.91 13.10 -14.81
N ASP A 97 -11.81 13.49 -13.55
CA ASP A 97 -11.42 14.85 -13.18
C ASP A 97 -9.94 15.09 -13.50
N MET A 98 -9.63 16.37 -13.72
CA MET A 98 -8.29 16.82 -14.09
C MET A 98 -7.62 17.47 -12.89
N ILE A 99 -6.43 17.00 -12.54
CA ILE A 99 -5.50 17.70 -11.66
C ILE A 99 -4.61 18.63 -12.49
N ARG A 100 -4.01 19.63 -11.85
CA ARG A 100 -2.93 20.45 -12.42
C ARG A 100 -1.77 20.52 -11.45
N VAL A 101 -0.56 20.21 -11.91
CA VAL A 101 0.66 20.32 -11.09
C VAL A 101 0.88 21.79 -10.70
N LEU A 102 1.25 22.03 -9.44
CA LEU A 102 1.47 23.37 -8.89
C LEU A 102 2.97 23.65 -8.71
N TYR A 103 3.54 24.39 -9.67
CA TYR A 103 4.94 24.76 -9.69
C TYR A 103 5.20 25.95 -8.76
N ASN A 104 6.38 25.94 -8.14
CA ASN A 104 6.84 27.05 -7.31
C ASN A 104 7.65 28.06 -8.14
N ASP A 105 7.02 29.17 -8.51
CA ASP A 105 7.65 30.27 -9.23
C ASP A 105 8.08 31.41 -8.28
N PRO A 106 9.02 32.29 -8.69
CA PRO A 106 9.44 33.44 -7.88
C PRO A 106 8.30 34.38 -7.46
N PHE A 107 7.17 34.36 -8.17
CA PHE A 107 6.01 35.21 -7.93
C PHE A 107 4.81 34.49 -7.29
N GLY A 108 4.95 33.20 -6.95
CA GLY A 108 3.91 32.40 -6.29
C GLY A 108 3.72 31.01 -6.90
N LEU A 109 2.57 30.40 -6.62
CA LEU A 109 2.19 29.11 -7.18
C LEU A 109 1.52 29.29 -8.55
N SER A 110 2.03 28.59 -9.57
CA SER A 110 1.42 28.56 -10.89
C SER A 110 0.91 27.16 -11.24
N GLU A 111 -0.24 27.10 -11.93
CA GLU A 111 -0.76 25.85 -12.49
C GLU A 111 -0.02 25.52 -13.78
N GLY A 112 0.52 24.30 -13.88
CA GLY A 112 1.15 23.80 -15.11
C GLY A 112 0.42 22.60 -15.68
N ASN A 113 1.16 21.51 -15.95
CA ASN A 113 0.67 20.31 -16.62
C ASN A 113 -0.64 19.80 -16.01
N SER A 114 -1.61 19.48 -16.88
CA SER A 114 -2.90 18.93 -16.47
C SER A 114 -3.00 17.45 -16.80
N CYS A 115 -3.49 16.67 -15.84
CA CYS A 115 -3.49 15.22 -15.90
C CYS A 115 -4.85 14.69 -15.43
N ARG A 116 -5.39 13.71 -16.16
CA ARG A 116 -6.62 13.03 -15.76
C ARG A 116 -6.32 12.04 -14.65
N LEU A 117 -7.23 11.93 -13.69
CA LEU A 117 -7.16 10.93 -12.64
C LEU A 117 -7.42 9.50 -13.15
N GLY A 118 -7.18 8.53 -12.28
CA GLY A 118 -7.53 7.11 -12.45
C GLY A 118 -8.65 6.67 -11.52
N ALA A 119 -8.91 5.36 -11.49
CA ALA A 119 -9.81 4.79 -10.49
C ALA A 119 -9.16 4.85 -9.10
N PHE A 120 -9.98 4.85 -8.06
CA PHE A 120 -9.54 4.87 -6.66
C PHE A 120 -9.62 3.46 -6.10
N HIS A 121 -8.47 2.81 -5.95
CA HIS A 121 -8.37 1.47 -5.37
C HIS A 121 -8.16 1.59 -3.86
N LYS A 122 -9.08 1.06 -3.06
CA LYS A 122 -8.87 0.96 -1.63
C LYS A 122 -7.72 -0.01 -1.38
N ILE A 123 -6.76 0.39 -0.56
CA ILE A 123 -5.62 -0.45 -0.18
C ILE A 123 -5.48 -0.49 1.35
N THR A 124 -4.76 -1.48 1.86
CA THR A 124 -4.40 -1.54 3.28
C THR A 124 -3.35 -0.48 3.61
N LYS A 125 -3.09 -0.24 4.90
CA LYS A 125 -2.03 0.70 5.29
C LYS A 125 -0.66 0.10 5.01
N GLU A 126 -0.55 -1.19 5.17
CA GLU A 126 0.63 -2.01 4.94
C GLU A 126 1.02 -1.91 3.45
N ASP A 127 0.06 -2.05 2.53
CA ASP A 127 0.28 -1.84 1.10
C ASP A 127 0.69 -0.41 0.78
N ALA A 128 0.06 0.58 1.42
CA ALA A 128 0.40 1.99 1.22
C ALA A 128 1.85 2.29 1.63
N LEU A 129 2.34 1.65 2.69
CA LEU A 129 3.73 1.73 3.13
C LEU A 129 4.66 1.02 2.15
N ALA A 130 4.32 -0.18 1.70
CA ALA A 130 5.10 -0.92 0.71
C ALA A 130 5.24 -0.14 -0.61
N LEU A 131 4.15 0.48 -1.09
CA LEU A 131 4.18 1.35 -2.27
C LEU A 131 5.12 2.55 -2.09
N LYS A 132 5.16 3.13 -0.89
CA LYS A 132 6.04 4.25 -0.56
C LYS A 132 7.51 3.83 -0.46
N GLU A 133 7.80 2.67 0.11
CA GLU A 133 9.17 2.16 0.19
C GLU A 133 9.73 1.84 -1.20
N GLY A 134 8.90 1.29 -2.08
CA GLY A 134 9.25 0.97 -3.47
C GLY A 134 9.59 2.18 -4.34
N THR A 135 9.13 3.39 -4.02
CA THR A 135 9.52 4.59 -4.80
C THR A 135 10.89 5.13 -4.43
N HIS A 136 11.38 4.85 -3.22
CA HIS A 136 12.69 5.30 -2.74
C HIS A 136 13.80 4.27 -2.98
N GLN A 137 13.46 2.99 -3.10
CA GLN A 137 14.42 1.93 -3.37
C GLN A 137 14.46 1.64 -4.87
N ARG A 138 15.56 2.05 -5.54
CA ARG A 138 15.99 1.27 -6.71
C ARG A 138 16.10 -0.17 -6.21
N PRO A 139 15.41 -1.15 -6.81
CA PRO A 139 15.56 -2.52 -6.36
C PRO A 139 17.04 -2.85 -6.41
N ARG A 140 17.66 -3.04 -5.25
CA ARG A 140 18.96 -3.69 -5.21
C ARG A 140 18.66 -5.09 -5.70
N SER A 141 19.13 -5.41 -6.90
CA SER A 141 19.09 -6.77 -7.40
C SER A 141 19.93 -7.61 -6.44
N ASN A 142 19.30 -8.24 -5.46
CA ASN A 142 19.87 -9.44 -4.89
C ASN A 142 19.68 -10.51 -5.97
N PRO A 143 20.76 -11.09 -6.51
CA PRO A 143 20.64 -12.20 -7.44
C PRO A 143 19.77 -13.28 -6.81
N LEU A 144 18.76 -13.75 -7.54
CA LEU A 144 18.06 -14.96 -7.13
C LEU A 144 19.11 -16.08 -7.00
N PRO A 145 19.08 -16.89 -5.94
CA PRO A 145 19.94 -18.05 -5.86
C PRO A 145 19.63 -18.93 -7.08
N MET A 146 20.64 -19.20 -7.91
CA MET A 146 20.48 -20.18 -8.98
C MET A 146 20.14 -21.53 -8.34
N PRO A 147 19.14 -22.26 -8.85
CA PRO A 147 18.90 -23.62 -8.41
C PRO A 147 20.17 -24.45 -8.66
N THR A 148 20.52 -25.31 -7.71
CA THR A 148 21.62 -26.25 -7.89
C THR A 148 21.27 -27.24 -9.00
N PRO A 149 22.25 -27.75 -9.78
CA PRO A 149 21.99 -28.68 -10.88
C PRO A 149 21.25 -29.98 -10.52
N GLU A 150 21.08 -30.28 -9.23
CA GLU A 150 20.47 -31.52 -8.75
C GLU A 150 18.93 -31.55 -8.88
N GLU A 151 18.27 -30.42 -9.15
CA GLU A 151 16.80 -30.36 -9.29
C GLU A 151 16.33 -30.41 -10.76
N VAL A 152 17.25 -30.61 -11.72
CA VAL A 152 16.93 -30.66 -13.16
C VAL A 152 17.39 -31.99 -13.74
N GLY A 153 16.68 -33.06 -13.39
CA GLY A 153 16.87 -34.35 -14.05
C GLY A 153 16.42 -35.55 -13.23
N ALA A 154 15.11 -35.80 -13.20
CA ALA A 154 14.55 -37.11 -12.87
C ALA A 154 13.08 -37.20 -13.34
N ASP A 155 12.85 -36.99 -14.65
CA ASP A 155 11.66 -37.55 -15.30
C ASP A 155 12.18 -38.69 -16.18
N ASP A 156 12.24 -39.89 -15.59
CA ASP A 156 12.61 -41.12 -16.27
C ASP A 156 11.55 -41.48 -17.32
N ASP A 157 12.04 -41.64 -18.53
CA ASP A 157 11.39 -42.12 -19.74
C ASP A 157 10.93 -43.57 -19.56
N GLU A 158 9.64 -43.80 -19.29
CA GLU A 158 9.04 -45.13 -19.28
C GLU A 158 7.72 -45.13 -20.05
N THR A 159 7.77 -45.36 -21.37
CA THR A 159 6.99 -46.39 -22.10
C THR A 159 7.06 -46.21 -23.62
N SER A 160 7.97 -46.95 -24.26
CA SER A 160 7.88 -47.23 -25.70
C SER A 160 8.01 -48.73 -25.96
N GLU A 161 6.93 -49.49 -25.81
CA GLU A 161 6.77 -50.82 -26.44
C GLU A 161 5.34 -51.35 -26.24
N GLU A 162 4.41 -50.98 -27.14
CA GLU A 162 3.24 -51.79 -27.52
C GLU A 162 2.56 -51.14 -28.76
N SER A 163 3.23 -51.10 -29.92
CA SER A 163 2.53 -50.85 -31.20
C SER A 163 3.37 -51.18 -32.45
N ARG A 164 3.57 -52.47 -32.72
CA ARG A 164 3.91 -53.09 -34.04
C ARG A 164 3.69 -54.59 -33.83
N ARG A 165 2.69 -55.30 -34.37
CA ARG A 165 2.28 -55.47 -35.78
C ARG A 165 3.43 -55.53 -36.76
#